data_AF-A0A968W7H5-F1
#
_entry.id   AF-A0A968W7H5-F1
#
_cell.length_a   1.000
_cell.length_b   1.000
_cell.length_c   1.000
_cell.angle_alpha   90.00
_cell.angle_beta   90.00
_cell.angle_gamma   90.00
#
_symmetry.space_group_name_H-M   'P 1'
#
loop_
_entity.id
_entity.type
_entity.pdbx_description
1 polymer ?
#
loop_
_entity_poly.entity_id
_entity_poly.type
_entity_poly.pdbx_seq_one_letter_code
_entity_poly.pdbx_strand_id
1 'polypeptide(L)'
;MASFLKSEGITAKIVYDEQVAELWEKAYTCKPEAPSLSLEFYKDEWREVIQANKINSLKQYLKITRTGRGTRLNRAERAAIWQVFEEYRSLLQQKGWKESEDAMSDVCSLLKNKPGETLPFKAVIVDEAQDMSQATFSLIREIVPPKDTGNDIFIVGDPHQRIYGRKLVLSRCGIDIRGRSHKLRINYRTTDETRKWATNVLEGVTVDDLDGNQDDLKGYRSLLHGDEPIIRGFDSFSEEIAFIKTYLQKL
;
A
#
# COMPACT_ATOMS: atom_id res chain seq x y z
N MET A 1 -5.70 -15.57 8.55
CA MET A 1 -4.47 -15.84 7.76
C MET A 1 -3.50 -16.76 8.50
N ALA A 2 -2.93 -16.35 9.65
CA ALA A 2 -1.94 -17.17 10.38
C ALA A 2 -2.45 -18.56 10.79
N SER A 3 -3.70 -18.67 11.24
CA SER A 3 -4.35 -19.94 11.59
C SER A 3 -4.51 -20.86 10.38
N PHE A 4 -4.92 -20.31 9.24
CA PHE A 4 -5.07 -21.05 7.97
C PHE A 4 -3.72 -21.54 7.45
N LEU A 5 -2.68 -20.70 7.47
CA LEU A 5 -1.34 -21.14 7.07
C LEU A 5 -0.83 -22.29 7.95
N LYS A 6 -1.07 -22.22 9.27
CA LYS A 6 -0.73 -23.31 10.18
C LYS A 6 -1.50 -24.60 9.89
N SER A 7 -2.79 -24.54 9.53
CA SER A 7 -3.56 -25.72 9.15
C SER A 7 -3.06 -26.34 7.83
N GLU A 8 -2.48 -25.53 6.95
CA GLU A 8 -1.82 -25.98 5.70
C GLU A 8 -0.35 -26.39 5.91
N GLY A 9 0.13 -26.49 7.15
CA GLY A 9 1.51 -26.91 7.46
C GLY A 9 2.57 -25.82 7.27
N ILE A 10 2.17 -24.57 6.99
CA ILE A 10 3.08 -23.43 6.88
C ILE A 10 3.28 -22.83 8.28
N THR A 11 4.47 -23.03 8.84
CA THR A 11 4.84 -22.63 10.22
C THR A 11 5.52 -21.26 10.30
N ALA A 12 5.67 -20.55 9.18
CA ALA A 12 6.37 -19.28 9.14
C ALA A 12 5.69 -18.22 10.02
N LYS A 13 6.48 -17.45 10.77
CA LYS A 13 6.01 -16.29 11.53
C LYS A 13 5.75 -15.13 10.56
N ILE A 14 4.51 -14.67 10.52
CA ILE A 14 4.15 -13.45 9.75
C ILE A 14 4.75 -12.24 10.45
N VAL A 15 5.48 -11.42 9.70
CA VAL A 15 6.12 -10.19 10.18
C VAL A 15 5.70 -8.97 9.38
N TYR A 16 5.82 -7.81 10.00
CA TYR A 16 5.54 -6.48 9.44
C TYR A 16 6.80 -5.61 9.40
N ASP A 17 6.75 -4.49 8.69
CA ASP A 17 7.89 -3.63 8.35
C ASP A 17 8.83 -3.31 9.54
N GLU A 18 8.29 -2.99 10.72
CA GLU A 18 9.10 -2.69 11.91
C GLU A 18 9.98 -3.86 12.36
N GLN A 19 9.50 -5.09 12.19
CA GLN A 19 10.20 -6.30 12.66
C GLN A 19 11.33 -6.73 11.73
N VAL A 20 11.29 -6.31 10.46
CA VAL A 20 12.29 -6.67 9.45
C VAL A 20 13.37 -5.61 9.26
N ALA A 21 13.30 -4.49 9.99
CA ALA A 21 14.27 -3.40 9.91
C ALA A 21 15.71 -3.89 10.06
N GLU A 22 16.00 -4.71 11.07
CA GLU A 22 17.34 -5.27 11.28
C GLU A 22 17.80 -6.20 10.15
N LEU A 23 16.87 -6.93 9.51
CA LEU A 23 17.21 -7.83 8.40
C LEU A 23 17.55 -7.02 7.14
N TRP A 24 16.83 -5.92 6.92
CA TRP A 24 17.10 -4.99 5.85
C TRP A 24 18.47 -4.33 6.00
N GLU A 25 18.84 -3.87 7.20
CA GLU A 25 20.17 -3.31 7.46
C GLU A 25 21.28 -4.34 7.19
N LYS A 26 21.08 -5.59 7.62
CA LYS A 26 22.03 -6.68 7.35
C LYS A 26 22.16 -6.99 5.87
N ALA A 27 21.05 -7.16 5.16
CA ALA A 27 21.06 -7.42 3.73
C ALA A 27 21.70 -6.28 2.94
N TYR A 28 21.50 -5.04 3.37
CA TYR A 28 22.06 -3.85 2.75
C TYR A 28 23.60 -3.78 2.85
N THR A 29 24.22 -4.51 3.77
CA THR A 29 25.69 -4.65 3.79
C THR A 29 26.24 -5.35 2.54
N CYS A 30 25.41 -6.12 1.83
CA CYS A 30 25.76 -6.76 0.56
C CYS A 30 25.56 -5.85 -0.66
N LYS A 31 25.22 -4.56 -0.48
CA LYS A 31 25.00 -3.64 -1.60
C LYS A 31 26.27 -3.47 -2.44
N PRO A 32 26.15 -3.34 -3.77
CA PRO A 32 27.31 -3.06 -4.62
C PRO A 32 27.86 -1.65 -4.36
N GLU A 33 29.11 -1.42 -4.75
CA GLU A 33 29.72 -0.08 -4.74
C GLU A 33 29.01 0.86 -5.72
N ALA A 34 28.62 0.34 -6.89
CA ALA A 34 27.83 1.04 -7.89
C ALA A 34 26.71 0.12 -8.43
N PRO A 35 25.46 0.60 -8.54
CA PRO A 35 25.00 1.95 -8.20
C PRO A 35 24.84 2.14 -6.68
N SER A 36 25.18 3.32 -6.17
CA SER A 36 24.95 3.66 -4.76
C SER A 36 23.51 4.10 -4.56
N LEU A 37 22.66 3.17 -4.14
CA LEU A 37 21.23 3.38 -3.91
C LEU A 37 20.94 3.33 -2.40
N SER A 38 19.98 4.12 -1.94
CA SER A 38 19.58 4.17 -0.53
C SER A 38 18.87 2.88 -0.09
N LEU A 39 18.85 2.59 1.21
CA LEU A 39 18.10 1.45 1.75
C LEU A 39 16.62 1.50 1.36
N GLU A 40 16.02 2.69 1.38
CA GLU A 40 14.61 2.90 1.02
C GLU A 40 14.33 2.47 -0.42
N PHE A 41 15.27 2.71 -1.34
CA PHE A 41 15.16 2.21 -2.71
C PHE A 41 15.03 0.68 -2.74
N TYR A 42 15.83 -0.06 -1.96
CA TYR A 42 15.77 -1.52 -1.93
C TYR A 42 14.45 -2.03 -1.33
N LYS A 43 13.99 -1.42 -0.23
CA LYS A 43 12.70 -1.76 0.38
C LYS A 43 11.54 -1.56 -0.61
N ASP A 44 11.52 -0.41 -1.28
CA ASP A 44 10.51 -0.14 -2.28
C ASP A 44 10.61 -1.06 -3.51
N GLU A 45 11.83 -1.32 -4.01
CA GLU A 45 12.04 -2.20 -5.16
C GLU A 45 11.59 -3.64 -4.83
N TRP A 46 11.87 -4.10 -3.61
CA TRP A 46 11.38 -5.39 -3.12
C TRP A 46 9.86 -5.43 -3.11
N ARG A 47 9.21 -4.44 -2.51
CA ARG A 47 7.75 -4.38 -2.40
C ARG A 47 7.05 -4.22 -3.75
N GLU A 48 7.42 -3.19 -4.50
CA GLU A 48 6.71 -2.75 -5.71
C GLU A 48 7.06 -3.57 -6.96
N VAL A 49 8.23 -4.24 -6.98
CA VAL A 49 8.67 -5.03 -8.15
C VAL A 49 8.75 -6.50 -7.81
N ILE A 50 9.44 -6.88 -6.73
CA ILE A 50 9.74 -8.29 -6.45
C ILE A 50 8.50 -9.01 -5.89
N GLN A 51 7.94 -8.53 -4.78
CA GLN A 51 6.76 -9.13 -4.16
C GLN A 51 5.52 -8.98 -5.04
N ALA A 52 5.26 -7.77 -5.56
CA ALA A 52 4.10 -7.51 -6.42
C ALA A 52 4.03 -8.43 -7.66
N ASN A 53 5.18 -8.83 -8.21
CA ASN A 53 5.26 -9.72 -9.38
C ASN A 53 5.70 -11.15 -9.03
N LYS A 54 5.76 -11.52 -7.74
CA LYS A 54 6.16 -12.85 -7.25
C LYS A 54 7.48 -13.34 -7.84
N ILE A 55 8.50 -12.48 -7.85
CA ILE A 55 9.80 -12.73 -8.48
C ILE A 55 10.70 -13.52 -7.54
N ASN A 56 11.02 -14.74 -7.94
CA ASN A 56 11.78 -15.68 -7.12
C ASN A 56 13.20 -15.93 -7.65
N SER A 57 13.58 -15.34 -8.79
CA SER A 57 14.88 -15.56 -9.41
C SER A 57 15.42 -14.32 -10.11
N LEU A 58 16.75 -14.24 -10.21
CA LEU A 58 17.43 -13.20 -10.99
C LEU A 58 16.93 -13.16 -12.43
N LYS A 59 16.70 -14.32 -13.05
CA LYS A 59 16.22 -14.42 -14.44
C LYS A 59 14.85 -13.75 -14.62
N GLN A 60 13.94 -13.92 -13.67
CA GLN A 60 12.63 -13.25 -13.68
C GLN A 60 12.81 -11.74 -13.44
N TYR A 61 13.65 -11.37 -12.47
CA TYR A 61 13.94 -9.98 -12.17
C TYR A 61 14.48 -9.24 -13.39
N LEU A 62 15.47 -9.77 -14.11
CA LEU A 62 16.03 -9.10 -15.28
C LEU A 62 15.02 -8.89 -16.43
N LYS A 63 13.93 -9.66 -16.48
CA LYS A 63 12.90 -9.57 -17.52
C LYS A 63 11.74 -8.64 -17.18
N ILE A 64 11.44 -8.44 -15.89
CA ILE A 64 10.28 -7.62 -15.51
C ILE A 64 10.50 -6.14 -15.81
N THR A 65 9.42 -5.44 -16.18
CA THR A 65 9.39 -3.99 -16.33
C THR A 65 9.26 -3.29 -14.97
N ARG A 66 10.07 -2.24 -14.75
CA ARG A 66 10.09 -1.44 -13.51
C ARG A 66 9.32 -0.13 -13.67
N THR A 67 8.07 -0.23 -14.13
CA THR A 67 7.24 0.94 -14.48
C THR A 67 7.03 1.84 -13.26
N GLY A 68 7.20 3.16 -13.43
CA GLY A 68 6.90 4.14 -12.37
C GLY A 68 7.92 4.26 -11.23
N ARG A 69 9.06 3.54 -11.28
CA ARG A 69 10.06 3.58 -10.20
C ARG A 69 10.95 4.83 -10.15
N GLY A 70 11.00 5.63 -11.21
CA GLY A 70 11.83 6.85 -11.30
C GLY A 70 13.34 6.60 -11.44
N THR A 71 13.89 5.57 -10.78
CA THR A 71 15.31 5.20 -10.85
C THR A 71 15.57 4.23 -12.01
N ARG A 72 16.26 4.70 -13.05
CA ARG A 72 16.69 3.86 -14.17
C ARG A 72 17.78 2.90 -13.71
N LEU A 73 17.63 1.61 -14.03
CA LEU A 73 18.68 0.60 -13.85
C LEU A 73 18.86 -0.17 -15.15
N ASN A 74 20.11 -0.31 -15.56
CA ASN A 74 20.51 -1.18 -16.67
C ASN A 74 20.59 -2.65 -16.20
N ARG A 75 20.81 -3.56 -17.15
CA ARG A 75 20.80 -5.01 -16.86
C ARG A 75 21.91 -5.44 -15.88
N ALA A 76 23.09 -4.84 -15.96
CA ALA A 76 24.21 -5.14 -15.07
C ALA A 76 23.94 -4.63 -13.65
N GLU A 77 23.42 -3.40 -13.52
CA GLU A 77 23.04 -2.82 -12.23
C GLU A 77 21.94 -3.65 -11.55
N ARG A 78 20.92 -4.10 -12.30
CA ARG A 78 19.88 -5.01 -11.79
C ARG A 78 20.45 -6.33 -11.28
N ALA A 79 21.46 -6.87 -11.95
CA ALA A 79 22.13 -8.08 -11.49
C ALA A 79 22.96 -7.83 -10.23
N ALA A 80 23.64 -6.67 -10.14
CA ALA A 80 24.44 -6.32 -8.98
C ALA A 80 23.59 -6.12 -7.71
N ILE A 81 22.46 -5.41 -7.81
CA ILE A 81 21.59 -5.17 -6.64
C ILE A 81 20.81 -6.41 -6.19
N TRP A 82 20.72 -7.46 -7.03
CA TRP A 82 19.97 -8.68 -6.73
C TRP A 82 20.50 -9.41 -5.50
N GLN A 83 21.81 -9.33 -5.25
CA GLN A 83 22.45 -9.96 -4.10
C GLN A 83 21.84 -9.51 -2.77
N VAL A 84 21.45 -8.23 -2.66
CA VAL A 84 20.78 -7.70 -1.46
C VAL A 84 19.43 -8.39 -1.23
N PHE A 85 18.66 -8.62 -2.29
CA PHE A 85 17.36 -9.28 -2.20
C PHE A 85 17.49 -10.78 -1.88
N GLU A 86 18.51 -11.43 -2.41
CA GLU A 86 18.81 -12.83 -2.06
C GLU A 86 19.21 -12.97 -0.60
N GLU A 87 20.08 -12.09 -0.10
CA GLU A 87 20.47 -12.08 1.30
C GLU A 87 19.27 -11.80 2.21
N TYR A 88 18.47 -10.79 1.89
CA TYR A 88 17.26 -10.48 2.65
C TYR A 88 16.29 -11.67 2.71
N ARG A 89 16.05 -12.35 1.59
CA ARG A 89 15.22 -13.56 1.53
C ARG A 89 15.82 -14.71 2.34
N SER A 90 17.13 -14.90 2.27
CA SER A 90 17.87 -15.90 3.06
C SER A 90 17.69 -15.65 4.56
N LEU A 91 17.85 -14.39 5.00
CA LEU A 91 17.66 -13.99 6.40
C LEU A 91 16.23 -14.24 6.89
N LEU A 92 15.22 -13.92 6.08
CA LEU A 92 13.82 -14.25 6.40
C LEU A 92 13.64 -15.77 6.56
N GLN A 93 14.17 -16.56 5.63
CA GLN A 93 14.06 -18.02 5.66
C GLN A 93 14.75 -18.63 6.89
N GLN A 94 15.96 -18.17 7.23
CA GLN A 94 16.70 -18.62 8.42
C GLN A 94 15.94 -18.34 9.72
N LYS A 95 15.24 -17.22 9.79
CA LYS A 95 14.38 -16.86 10.93
C LYS A 95 13.04 -17.58 10.94
N GLY A 96 12.69 -18.29 9.86
CA GLY A 96 11.36 -18.84 9.64
C GLY A 96 10.30 -17.73 9.55
N TRP A 97 10.67 -16.56 9.05
CA TRP A 97 9.79 -15.40 8.92
C TRP A 97 9.26 -15.29 7.48
N LYS A 98 8.09 -14.68 7.36
CA LYS A 98 7.47 -14.36 6.08
C LYS A 98 6.75 -13.03 6.20
N GLU A 99 6.95 -12.14 5.24
CA GLU A 99 6.21 -10.88 5.22
C GLU A 99 4.73 -11.10 4.93
N SER A 100 3.90 -10.17 5.38
CA SER A 100 2.44 -10.23 5.22
C SER A 100 2.02 -10.37 3.76
N GLU A 101 2.66 -9.66 2.82
CA GLU A 101 2.30 -9.69 1.40
C GLU A 101 2.58 -11.04 0.74
N ASP A 102 3.73 -11.64 1.06
CA ASP A 102 4.08 -12.98 0.60
C ASP A 102 3.15 -14.03 1.21
N ALA A 103 2.84 -13.88 2.51
CA ALA A 103 1.88 -14.75 3.19
C ALA A 103 0.48 -14.68 2.57
N MET A 104 -0.02 -13.49 2.24
CA MET A 104 -1.31 -13.32 1.55
C MET A 104 -1.28 -13.93 0.15
N SER A 105 -0.18 -13.73 -0.59
CA SER A 105 0.02 -14.31 -1.92
C SER A 105 0.03 -15.84 -1.89
N ASP A 106 0.63 -16.44 -0.86
CA ASP A 106 0.64 -17.89 -0.66
C ASP A 106 -0.75 -18.42 -0.35
N VAL A 107 -1.47 -17.80 0.59
CA VAL A 107 -2.86 -18.20 0.91
C VAL A 107 -3.75 -18.11 -0.33
N CYS A 108 -3.65 -17.01 -1.09
CA CYS A 108 -4.39 -16.86 -2.34
C CYS A 108 -4.08 -17.99 -3.33
N SER A 109 -2.81 -18.38 -3.44
CA SER A 109 -2.40 -19.48 -4.34
C SER A 109 -2.88 -20.85 -3.85
N LEU A 110 -2.88 -21.09 -2.54
CA LEU A 110 -3.40 -22.33 -1.93
C LEU A 110 -4.92 -22.47 -2.15
N LEU A 111 -5.68 -21.40 -1.94
CA LEU A 111 -7.13 -21.41 -2.17
C LEU A 111 -7.46 -21.70 -3.64
N LYS A 112 -6.72 -21.11 -4.59
CA LYS A 112 -6.88 -21.39 -6.03
C LYS A 112 -6.63 -22.85 -6.39
N ASN A 113 -5.75 -23.53 -5.65
CA ASN A 113 -5.44 -24.94 -5.86
C ASN A 113 -6.42 -25.91 -5.18
N LYS A 114 -7.43 -25.40 -4.46
CA LYS A 114 -8.51 -26.17 -3.83
C LYS A 114 -9.89 -25.76 -4.38
N PRO A 115 -10.14 -25.94 -5.70
CA PRO A 115 -11.40 -25.55 -6.30
C PRO A 115 -12.57 -26.31 -5.64
N GLY A 116 -13.57 -25.59 -5.15
CA GLY A 116 -14.77 -26.15 -4.51
C GLY A 116 -14.80 -26.05 -2.98
N GLU A 117 -13.69 -25.70 -2.33
CA GLU A 117 -13.68 -25.38 -0.91
C GLU A 117 -14.27 -23.98 -0.69
N THR A 118 -15.57 -23.90 -0.43
CA THR A 118 -16.22 -22.63 -0.15
C THR A 118 -15.95 -22.20 1.28
N LEU A 119 -15.20 -21.12 1.45
CA LEU A 119 -15.09 -20.44 2.73
C LEU A 119 -16.48 -19.92 3.17
N PRO A 120 -16.74 -19.76 4.48
CA PRO A 120 -18.05 -19.39 5.01
C PRO A 120 -18.45 -17.93 4.75
N PHE A 121 -17.63 -17.17 4.01
CA PHE A 121 -17.86 -15.75 3.74
C PHE A 121 -18.78 -15.56 2.53
N LYS A 122 -19.83 -14.77 2.72
CA LYS A 122 -20.81 -14.43 1.67
C LYS A 122 -20.56 -13.07 1.04
N ALA A 123 -19.97 -12.14 1.80
CA ALA A 123 -19.63 -10.79 1.40
C ALA A 123 -18.43 -10.30 2.21
N VAL A 124 -17.71 -9.31 1.70
CA VAL A 124 -16.61 -8.62 2.40
C VAL A 124 -16.80 -7.11 2.30
N ILE A 125 -16.61 -6.42 3.42
CA ILE A 125 -16.51 -4.96 3.47
C ILE A 125 -15.04 -4.62 3.64
N VAL A 126 -14.51 -3.81 2.74
CA VAL A 126 -13.15 -3.28 2.77
C VAL A 126 -13.23 -1.80 3.08
N ASP A 127 -12.57 -1.39 4.14
CA ASP A 127 -12.35 0.01 4.49
C ASP A 127 -10.89 0.38 4.22
N GLU A 128 -10.61 1.66 4.04
CA GLU A 128 -9.26 2.18 3.73
C GLU A 128 -8.58 1.48 2.54
N ALA A 129 -9.33 1.30 1.45
CA ALA A 129 -8.89 0.59 0.25
C ALA A 129 -7.58 1.15 -0.35
N GLN A 130 -7.30 2.44 -0.15
CA GLN A 130 -6.09 3.10 -0.63
C GLN A 130 -4.80 2.59 0.03
N ASP A 131 -4.88 1.97 1.22
CA ASP A 131 -3.73 1.43 1.95
C ASP A 131 -3.48 -0.06 1.65
N MET A 132 -4.41 -0.71 0.96
CA MET A 132 -4.35 -2.14 0.70
C MET A 132 -3.55 -2.49 -0.55
N SER A 133 -2.92 -3.68 -0.52
CA SER A 133 -2.06 -4.17 -1.58
C SER A 133 -2.81 -4.97 -2.63
N GLN A 134 -2.16 -5.21 -3.77
CA GLN A 134 -2.65 -6.14 -4.78
C GLN A 134 -2.79 -7.56 -4.22
N ALA A 135 -1.88 -8.00 -3.34
CA ALA A 135 -1.96 -9.33 -2.72
C ALA A 135 -3.18 -9.42 -1.79
N THR A 136 -3.47 -8.35 -1.03
CA THR A 136 -4.65 -8.27 -0.17
C THR A 136 -5.94 -8.38 -0.97
N PHE A 137 -6.10 -7.57 -2.02
CA PHE A 137 -7.32 -7.62 -2.86
C PHE A 137 -7.44 -8.93 -3.65
N SER A 138 -6.33 -9.50 -4.12
CA SER A 138 -6.35 -10.81 -4.77
C SER A 138 -6.80 -11.91 -3.82
N LEU A 139 -6.37 -11.85 -2.55
CA LEU A 139 -6.83 -12.77 -1.51
C LEU A 139 -8.32 -12.54 -1.19
N ILE A 140 -8.77 -11.30 -1.01
CA ILE A 140 -10.19 -10.98 -0.75
C ILE A 140 -11.07 -11.51 -1.88
N ARG A 141 -10.67 -11.32 -3.14
CA ARG A 141 -11.42 -11.84 -4.28
C ARG A 141 -11.46 -13.36 -4.30
N GLU A 142 -10.42 -14.04 -3.85
CA GLU A 142 -10.42 -15.50 -3.73
C GLU A 142 -11.30 -15.98 -2.56
N ILE A 143 -11.34 -15.23 -1.45
CA ILE A 143 -12.15 -15.56 -0.27
C ILE A 143 -13.64 -15.52 -0.59
N VAL A 144 -14.06 -14.55 -1.38
CA VAL A 144 -15.43 -14.44 -1.91
C VAL A 144 -15.31 -14.54 -3.42
N PRO A 145 -15.43 -15.70 -4.07
CA PRO A 145 -15.45 -15.75 -5.53
C PRO A 145 -16.68 -15.02 -6.08
N PRO A 146 -16.64 -14.46 -7.31
CA PRO A 146 -17.82 -13.89 -7.95
C PRO A 146 -18.97 -14.91 -8.00
N LYS A 147 -20.17 -14.50 -7.57
CA LYS A 147 -21.38 -15.34 -7.58
C LYS A 147 -22.55 -14.53 -8.11
N ASP A 148 -23.48 -15.19 -8.79
CA ASP A 148 -24.71 -14.59 -9.30
C ASP A 148 -25.70 -14.17 -8.19
N THR A 149 -25.36 -14.41 -6.91
CA THR A 149 -26.23 -14.22 -5.74
C THR A 149 -26.31 -12.78 -5.22
N GLY A 150 -25.69 -11.81 -5.90
CA GLY A 150 -25.71 -10.37 -5.54
C GLY A 150 -24.81 -9.95 -4.37
N ASN A 151 -24.53 -10.85 -3.42
CA ASN A 151 -23.53 -10.60 -2.36
C ASN A 151 -22.10 -10.72 -2.92
N ASP A 152 -21.31 -9.66 -2.70
CA ASP A 152 -19.96 -9.52 -3.27
C ASP A 152 -19.08 -8.68 -2.30
N ILE A 153 -18.12 -7.92 -2.83
CA ILE A 153 -17.23 -7.04 -2.09
C ILE A 153 -17.78 -5.60 -2.14
N PHE A 154 -17.87 -4.96 -0.97
CA PHE A 154 -18.11 -3.53 -0.83
C PHE A 154 -16.81 -2.84 -0.42
N ILE A 155 -16.39 -1.83 -1.17
CA ILE A 155 -15.08 -1.18 -1.01
C ILE A 155 -15.28 0.29 -0.71
N VAL A 156 -14.63 0.77 0.34
CA VAL A 156 -14.57 2.17 0.74
C VAL A 156 -13.11 2.59 0.77
N GLY A 157 -12.83 3.78 0.24
CA GLY A 157 -11.50 4.38 0.30
C GLY A 157 -11.50 5.80 -0.23
N ASP A 158 -10.45 6.55 0.09
CA ASP A 158 -10.21 7.89 -0.39
C ASP A 158 -8.86 7.94 -1.13
N PRO A 159 -8.86 8.04 -2.47
CA PRO A 159 -7.63 8.12 -3.25
C PRO A 159 -6.76 9.34 -2.90
N HIS A 160 -7.35 10.45 -2.40
CA HIS A 160 -6.62 11.66 -2.02
C HIS A 160 -5.89 11.51 -0.68
N GLN A 161 -6.24 10.50 0.12
CA GLN A 161 -5.56 10.17 1.38
C GLN A 161 -4.49 9.08 1.20
N ARG A 162 -4.11 8.78 -0.04
CA ARG A 162 -3.07 7.79 -0.31
C ARG A 162 -1.69 8.33 0.08
N ILE A 163 -1.21 7.92 1.25
CA ILE A 163 0.11 8.31 1.78
C ILE A 163 1.20 7.34 1.27
N TYR A 164 0.83 6.07 1.00
CA TYR A 164 1.75 5.07 0.46
C TYR A 164 1.61 4.96 -1.06
N GLY A 165 2.71 5.10 -1.80
CA GLY A 165 2.75 5.23 -3.27
C GLY A 165 2.26 4.05 -4.13
N ARG A 166 1.46 3.14 -3.59
CA ARG A 166 0.95 1.95 -4.28
C ARG A 166 -0.09 2.34 -5.31
N LYS A 167 0.20 2.13 -6.60
CA LYS A 167 -0.82 2.20 -7.66
C LYS A 167 -1.53 0.86 -7.76
N LEU A 168 -2.62 0.72 -7.04
CA LEU A 168 -3.52 -0.42 -7.15
C LEU A 168 -4.51 -0.20 -8.29
N VAL A 169 -4.71 -1.24 -9.11
CA VAL A 169 -5.79 -1.30 -10.09
C VAL A 169 -6.65 -2.51 -9.75
N LEU A 170 -7.86 -2.26 -9.24
CA LEU A 170 -8.75 -3.31 -8.72
C LEU A 170 -9.11 -4.37 -9.77
N SER A 171 -9.27 -3.97 -11.03
CA SER A 171 -9.56 -4.90 -12.12
C SER A 171 -8.49 -5.97 -12.33
N ARG A 172 -7.22 -5.69 -12.00
CA ARG A 172 -6.13 -6.69 -12.01
C ARG A 172 -6.24 -7.74 -10.92
N CYS A 173 -7.06 -7.48 -9.89
CA CYS A 173 -7.36 -8.41 -8.81
C CYS A 173 -8.66 -9.19 -9.08
N GLY A 174 -9.27 -9.06 -10.26
CA GLY A 174 -10.57 -9.67 -10.57
C GLY A 174 -11.76 -8.95 -9.91
N ILE A 175 -11.58 -7.69 -9.52
CA ILE A 175 -12.62 -6.85 -8.91
C ILE A 175 -13.01 -5.76 -9.93
N ASP A 176 -14.20 -5.87 -10.51
CA ASP A 176 -14.69 -4.90 -11.51
C ASP A 176 -15.60 -3.86 -10.86
N ILE A 177 -15.18 -2.60 -10.74
CA ILE A 177 -16.02 -1.55 -10.12
C ILE A 177 -16.71 -0.63 -11.14
N ARG A 178 -16.52 -0.87 -12.44
CA ARG A 178 -17.03 0.00 -13.50
C ARG A 178 -18.55 0.08 -13.46
N GLY A 179 -19.09 1.30 -13.43
CA GLY A 179 -20.53 1.55 -13.32
C GLY A 179 -21.14 1.20 -11.95
N ARG A 180 -20.32 0.81 -10.96
CA ARG A 180 -20.75 0.41 -9.61
C ARG A 180 -20.16 1.29 -8.49
N SER A 181 -19.48 2.38 -8.85
CA SER A 181 -18.86 3.30 -7.90
C SER A 181 -19.76 4.49 -7.58
N HIS A 182 -19.70 4.95 -6.34
CA HIS A 182 -20.37 6.16 -5.87
C HIS A 182 -19.37 7.04 -5.11
N LYS A 183 -19.31 8.33 -5.46
CA LYS A 183 -18.47 9.31 -4.75
C LYS A 183 -19.30 10.09 -3.73
N LEU A 184 -18.87 10.06 -2.48
CA LEU A 184 -19.41 10.91 -1.42
C LEU A 184 -18.81 12.31 -1.53
N ARG A 185 -19.65 13.34 -1.66
CA ARG A 185 -19.23 14.72 -1.91
C ARG A 185 -19.42 15.66 -0.73
N ILE A 186 -20.09 15.21 0.32
CA ILE A 186 -20.40 16.03 1.49
C ILE A 186 -19.48 15.61 2.63
N ASN A 187 -18.64 16.55 3.08
CA ASN A 187 -17.85 16.43 4.30
C ASN A 187 -18.70 16.88 5.49
N TYR A 188 -18.85 15.99 6.47
CA TYR A 188 -19.60 16.24 7.71
C TYR A 188 -18.70 16.46 8.93
N ARG A 189 -17.38 16.41 8.77
CA ARG A 189 -16.38 16.45 9.84
C ARG A 189 -15.78 17.85 10.04
N THR A 190 -15.39 18.52 8.97
CA THR A 190 -14.63 19.78 9.01
C THR A 190 -15.42 20.93 8.41
N THR A 191 -15.08 22.17 8.75
CA THR A 191 -15.68 23.35 8.13
C THR A 191 -15.28 23.52 6.67
N ASP A 192 -16.02 24.32 5.90
CA ASP A 192 -15.71 24.58 4.50
C ASP A 192 -14.40 25.35 4.34
N GLU A 193 -14.03 26.19 5.32
CA GLU A 193 -12.77 26.93 5.38
C GLU A 193 -11.57 25.97 5.54
N THR A 194 -11.64 25.05 6.52
CA THR A 194 -10.61 24.02 6.71
C THR A 194 -10.51 23.09 5.50
N ARG A 195 -11.66 22.70 4.93
CA ARG A 195 -11.72 21.87 3.73
C ARG A 195 -11.04 22.57 2.55
N LYS A 196 -11.40 23.82 2.24
CA LYS A 196 -10.82 24.61 1.15
C LYS A 196 -9.32 24.72 1.30
N TRP A 197 -8.86 25.08 2.50
CA TRP A 197 -7.44 25.18 2.78
C TRP A 197 -6.71 23.86 2.49
N ALA A 198 -7.21 22.74 3.01
CA ALA A 198 -6.61 21.42 2.78
C ALA A 198 -6.64 21.00 1.31
N THR A 199 -7.74 21.25 0.59
CA THR A 199 -7.84 20.91 -0.84
C THR A 199 -6.94 21.79 -1.71
N ASN A 200 -6.73 23.05 -1.34
CA ASN A 200 -5.86 23.96 -2.06
C ASN A 200 -4.39 23.51 -1.98
N VAL A 201 -3.98 22.86 -0.89
CA VAL A 201 -2.64 22.24 -0.78
C VAL A 201 -2.43 21.14 -1.85
N LEU A 202 -3.51 20.52 -2.33
CA LEU A 202 -3.48 19.47 -3.35
C LEU A 202 -3.67 20.00 -4.78
N GLU A 203 -3.81 21.31 -4.99
CA GLU A 203 -3.98 21.88 -6.33
C GLU A 203 -2.79 21.55 -7.23
N GLY A 204 -3.09 21.06 -8.44
CA GLY A 204 -2.08 20.65 -9.42
C GLY A 204 -1.56 19.21 -9.24
N VAL A 205 -1.98 18.49 -8.19
CA VAL A 205 -1.65 17.07 -8.00
C VAL A 205 -2.66 16.19 -8.75
N THR A 206 -2.18 15.33 -9.64
CA THR A 206 -3.03 14.34 -10.31
C THR A 206 -3.22 13.11 -9.44
N VAL A 207 -4.48 12.77 -9.11
CA VAL A 207 -4.84 11.60 -8.30
C VAL A 207 -5.57 10.58 -9.17
N ASP A 208 -5.27 9.29 -8.95
CA ASP A 208 -5.92 8.14 -9.61
C ASP A 208 -7.14 7.69 -8.79
N ASP A 209 -8.27 7.39 -9.42
CA ASP A 209 -9.54 6.97 -8.81
C ASP A 209 -9.54 5.53 -8.24
N LEU A 210 -8.38 4.87 -8.13
CA LEU A 210 -8.17 3.45 -7.75
C LEU A 210 -8.56 2.44 -8.84
N ASP A 211 -8.98 2.90 -10.03
CA ASP A 211 -9.25 2.08 -11.22
C ASP A 211 -8.44 2.54 -12.46
N GLY A 212 -7.52 3.48 -12.28
CA GLY A 212 -6.64 3.98 -13.34
C GLY A 212 -7.16 5.22 -14.08
N ASN A 213 -8.31 5.80 -13.69
CA ASN A 213 -8.76 7.10 -14.21
C ASN A 213 -8.34 8.23 -13.27
N GLN A 214 -8.53 9.47 -13.70
CA GLN A 214 -8.25 10.63 -12.85
C GLN A 214 -9.43 10.95 -11.95
N ASP A 215 -9.15 11.21 -10.68
CA ASP A 215 -10.13 11.70 -9.73
C ASP A 215 -10.04 13.21 -9.55
N ASP A 216 -11.20 13.88 -9.47
CA ASP A 216 -11.29 15.31 -9.16
C ASP A 216 -12.05 15.58 -7.86
N LEU A 217 -11.76 16.72 -7.23
CA LEU A 217 -12.47 17.19 -6.03
C LEU A 217 -13.75 17.97 -6.39
N LYS A 218 -14.26 17.85 -7.61
CA LYS A 218 -15.39 18.65 -8.08
C LYS A 218 -16.60 18.40 -7.17
N GLY A 219 -17.28 19.46 -6.73
CA GLY A 219 -18.46 19.34 -5.89
C GLY A 219 -18.22 18.82 -4.46
N TYR A 220 -16.97 18.56 -4.06
CA TYR A 220 -16.63 18.28 -2.67
C TYR A 220 -16.84 19.54 -1.82
N ARG A 221 -17.72 19.44 -0.81
CA ARG A 221 -18.12 20.59 0.02
C ARG A 221 -18.36 20.18 1.46
N SER A 222 -18.19 21.13 2.37
CA SER A 222 -18.72 21.00 3.73
C SER A 222 -20.03 21.76 3.87
N LEU A 223 -20.86 21.34 4.83
CA LEU A 223 -22.05 22.08 5.27
C LEU A 223 -21.79 22.92 6.53
N LEU A 224 -20.63 22.72 7.17
CA LEU A 224 -20.23 23.44 8.37
C LEU A 224 -19.37 24.65 7.98
N HIS A 225 -19.50 25.74 8.72
CA HIS A 225 -18.68 26.94 8.57
C HIS A 225 -18.03 27.30 9.92
N GLY A 226 -16.83 27.86 9.88
CA GLY A 226 -16.13 28.33 11.06
C GLY A 226 -14.98 29.25 10.69
N ASP A 227 -13.99 29.33 11.57
CA ASP A 227 -12.85 30.21 11.37
C ASP A 227 -11.91 29.70 10.28
N GLU A 228 -11.24 30.64 9.62
CA GLU A 228 -10.19 30.35 8.65
C GLU A 228 -8.96 29.74 9.35
N PRO A 229 -8.28 28.75 8.74
CA PRO A 229 -7.05 28.19 9.28
C PRO A 229 -5.95 29.24 9.47
N ILE A 230 -5.31 29.23 10.65
CA ILE A 230 -4.23 30.15 10.98
C ILE A 230 -2.90 29.56 10.52
N ILE A 231 -2.21 30.24 9.59
CA ILE A 231 -0.85 29.92 9.18
C ILE A 231 0.10 30.91 9.86
N ARG A 232 1.09 30.41 10.62
CA ARG A 232 2.09 31.23 11.30
C ARG A 232 3.47 30.60 11.21
N GLY A 233 4.45 31.35 10.70
CA GLY A 233 5.86 30.97 10.68
C GLY A 233 6.58 31.39 11.97
N PHE A 234 7.62 30.66 12.33
CA PHE A 234 8.47 30.91 13.49
C PHE A 234 9.94 30.79 13.08
N ASP A 235 10.82 31.54 13.74
CA ASP A 235 12.25 31.53 13.44
C ASP A 235 12.96 30.33 14.08
N SER A 236 12.30 29.65 15.03
CA SER A 236 12.81 28.42 15.65
C SER A 236 11.70 27.45 16.08
N PHE A 237 12.05 26.17 16.15
CA PHE A 237 11.18 25.12 16.69
C PHE A 237 10.76 25.39 18.15
N SER A 238 11.66 26.01 18.94
CA SER A 238 11.35 26.37 20.33
C SER A 238 10.25 27.43 20.44
N GLU A 239 10.25 28.43 19.54
CA GLU A 239 9.21 29.46 19.47
C GLU A 239 7.87 28.89 19.02
N GLU A 240 7.87 27.99 18.03
CA GLU A 240 6.68 27.28 17.58
C GLU A 240 6.02 26.52 18.74
N ILE A 241 6.80 25.75 19.50
CA ILE A 241 6.30 25.00 20.67
C ILE A 241 5.78 25.95 21.75
N ALA A 242 6.47 27.07 22.01
CA ALA A 242 6.00 28.06 22.98
C ALA A 242 4.64 28.64 22.57
N PHE A 243 4.48 28.98 21.30
CA PHE A 243 3.21 29.48 20.76
C PHE A 243 2.09 28.44 20.90
N ILE A 244 2.31 27.18 20.50
CA ILE A 244 1.32 26.11 20.61
C ILE A 244 0.87 25.94 22.07
N LYS A 245 1.82 25.94 23.02
CA LYS A 245 1.49 25.86 24.46
C LYS A 245 0.59 27.00 24.91
N THR A 246 0.96 28.24 24.56
CA THR A 246 0.15 29.42 24.91
C THR A 246 -1.22 29.40 24.24
N TYR A 247 -1.31 28.91 23.00
CA TYR A 247 -2.57 28.79 22.28
C TYR A 247 -3.50 27.76 22.93
N LEU A 248 -2.99 26.57 23.25
CA LEU A 248 -3.76 25.52 23.93
C LEU A 248 -4.26 25.94 25.31
N GLN A 249 -3.51 26.79 26.03
CA GLN A 249 -3.94 27.34 27.32
C GLN A 249 -5.09 28.37 27.21
N LYS A 250 -5.36 28.89 26.01
CA LYS A 250 -6.41 29.89 25.76
C LYS A 250 -7.70 29.28 25.19
N LEU A 251 -7.66 28.02 24.77
CA LEU A 251 -8.83 27.23 24.35
C LEU A 251 -9.58 26.72 25.58
#